data_AF-A0A1G0ZQ41-F1
#
_entry.id   AF-A0A1G0ZQ41-F1
#
_cell.length_a   1.000
_cell.length_b   1.000
_cell.length_c   1.000
_cell.angle_alpha   90.00
_cell.angle_beta   90.00
_cell.angle_gamma   90.00
#
_symmetry.space_group_name_H-M   'P 1'
#
loop_
_entity.id
_entity.type
_entity.pdbx_description
1 polymer ?
#
loop_
_entity_poly.entity_id
_entity_poly.type
_entity_poly.pdbx_seq_one_letter_code
_entity_poly.pdbx_strand_id
1 'polypeptide(L)'
;MYIREKKTRTTPALQLVSGARGQDGKVRQKIILSLGNVPIPDELRKTIAHEVENRMNGYQRLMALDLEVAKWVDHILEKLEDEGSLPPVRHHELKRVSKTSIDGVMFDKIEHLSLKSVSLALKVLSRCR
;
A
#
# COMPACT_ATOMS: atom_id res chain seq x y z
N MET A 1 -5.06 -12.73 1.14
CA MET A 1 -5.87 -12.55 -0.09
C MET A 1 -5.63 -13.70 -1.08
N TYR A 2 -6.54 -13.97 -2.03
CA TYR A 2 -6.31 -14.96 -3.10
C TYR A 2 -7.11 -14.65 -4.38
N ILE A 3 -6.63 -15.13 -5.53
CA ILE A 3 -7.38 -15.11 -6.80
C ILE A 3 -8.14 -16.42 -6.92
N ARG A 4 -9.43 -16.34 -7.23
CA ARG A 4 -10.26 -17.51 -7.55
C ARG A 4 -10.82 -17.42 -8.95
N GLU A 5 -11.04 -18.56 -9.55
CA GLU A 5 -11.77 -18.68 -10.81
C GLU A 5 -13.24 -19.02 -10.55
N LYS A 6 -14.13 -18.22 -11.12
CA LYS A 6 -15.56 -18.46 -11.10
C LYS A 6 -16.00 -18.87 -12.50
N LYS A 7 -16.48 -20.10 -12.65
CA LYS A 7 -17.09 -20.57 -13.89
C LYS A 7 -18.40 -19.82 -14.12
N THR A 8 -18.52 -19.16 -15.27
CA THR A 8 -19.78 -18.57 -15.73
C THR A 8 -20.27 -19.32 -16.97
N ARG A 9 -21.48 -19.02 -17.43
CA ARG A 9 -22.10 -19.70 -18.59
C ARG A 9 -21.31 -19.51 -19.89
N THR A 10 -20.59 -18.39 -20.03
CA THR A 10 -19.90 -18.02 -21.27
C THR A 10 -18.38 -18.09 -21.13
N THR A 11 -17.81 -17.51 -20.08
CA THR A 11 -16.35 -17.43 -19.89
C THR A 11 -15.97 -17.53 -18.41
N PRO A 12 -14.91 -18.27 -18.04
CA PRO A 12 -14.40 -18.22 -16.68
C PRO A 12 -13.97 -16.79 -16.34
N ALA A 13 -14.27 -16.36 -15.12
CA ALA A 13 -13.90 -15.03 -14.63
C ALA A 13 -13.04 -15.17 -13.37
N LEU A 14 -11.89 -14.51 -13.37
CA LEU A 14 -11.04 -14.39 -12.20
C LEU A 14 -11.57 -13.30 -11.27
N GLN A 15 -11.50 -13.56 -9.96
CA GLN A 15 -11.91 -12.65 -8.91
C GLN A 15 -10.84 -12.58 -7.84
N LEU A 16 -10.50 -11.37 -7.40
CA LEU A 16 -9.66 -11.13 -6.24
C LEU A 16 -10.53 -11.14 -4.98
N VAL A 17 -10.20 -12.00 -4.03
CA VAL A 17 -10.98 -12.22 -2.81
C VAL A 17 -10.11 -12.02 -1.58
N SER A 18 -10.63 -11.28 -0.60
CA SER A 18 -10.05 -11.18 0.73
C SER A 18 -10.92 -11.90 1.74
N GLY A 19 -10.28 -12.60 2.67
CA GLY A 19 -10.91 -13.20 3.83
C GLY A 19 -10.63 -12.34 5.06
N ALA A 20 -11.67 -11.90 5.74
CA ALA A 20 -11.57 -11.21 7.02
C ALA A 20 -12.23 -12.03 8.12
N ARG A 21 -11.58 -12.12 9.28
CA ARG A 21 -12.18 -12.75 10.46
C ARG A 21 -13.02 -11.72 11.21
N GLY A 22 -14.30 -12.02 11.39
CA GLY A 22 -15.20 -11.20 12.19
C GLY A 22 -14.93 -11.37 13.68
N GLN A 23 -15.49 -10.46 14.49
CA GLN A 23 -15.43 -10.52 15.96
C GLN A 23 -16.17 -11.76 16.51
N ASP A 24 -17.08 -12.33 15.72
CA ASP A 24 -17.79 -13.59 15.98
C ASP A 24 -16.90 -14.84 15.74
N GLY A 25 -15.63 -14.66 15.37
CA GLY A 25 -14.70 -15.72 15.04
C GLY A 25 -14.93 -16.34 13.65
N LYS A 26 -15.97 -15.93 12.92
CA LYS A 26 -16.29 -16.47 11.59
C LYS A 26 -15.47 -15.75 10.52
N VAL A 27 -14.94 -16.51 9.56
CA VAL A 27 -14.25 -15.95 8.40
C VAL A 27 -15.26 -15.60 7.32
N ARG A 28 -15.29 -14.35 6.89
CA ARG A 28 -16.14 -13.86 5.80
C ARG A 28 -15.27 -13.52 4.60
N GLN A 29 -15.71 -13.97 3.43
CA GLN A 29 -15.04 -13.67 2.16
C GLN A 29 -15.68 -12.44 1.53
N LYS A 30 -14.86 -11.48 1.10
CA LYS A 30 -15.25 -10.28 0.36
C LYS A 30 -14.56 -10.31 -0.99
N ILE A 31 -15.34 -10.12 -2.06
CA ILE A 31 -14.79 -9.88 -3.39
C ILE A 31 -14.29 -8.44 -3.42
N ILE A 32 -13.01 -8.26 -3.71
CA ILE A 32 -12.40 -6.93 -3.82
C ILE A 32 -12.55 -6.41 -5.24
N LEU A 33 -12.25 -7.25 -6.23
CA LEU A 33 -12.21 -6.88 -7.64
C LEU A 33 -12.59 -8.08 -8.52
N SER A 34 -13.34 -7.82 -9.59
CA SER A 34 -13.60 -8.81 -10.63
C SER A 34 -12.65 -8.56 -11.81
N LEU A 35 -11.72 -9.48 -12.04
CA LEU A 35 -10.69 -9.33 -13.09
C LEU A 35 -11.23 -9.65 -14.48
N GLY A 36 -12.26 -10.50 -14.57
CA GLY A 36 -12.81 -10.98 -15.85
C GLY A 36 -12.00 -12.15 -16.41
N ASN A 37 -12.00 -12.32 -17.74
CA ASN A 37 -11.31 -13.43 -18.41
C ASN A 37 -9.83 -13.10 -18.69
N VAL A 38 -9.06 -12.86 -17.64
CA VAL A 38 -7.64 -12.53 -17.73
C VAL A 38 -6.81 -13.83 -17.70
N PRO A 39 -5.85 -14.04 -18.62
CA PRO A 39 -5.08 -15.28 -18.73
C PRO A 39 -3.94 -15.33 -17.69
N ILE A 40 -4.26 -15.30 -16.40
CA ILE A 40 -3.27 -15.43 -15.31
C ILE A 40 -3.00 -16.92 -15.04
N PRO A 41 -1.76 -17.41 -15.22
CA PRO A 41 -1.37 -18.78 -14.90
C PRO A 41 -1.64 -19.12 -13.43
N ASP A 42 -2.15 -20.33 -13.16
CA ASP A 42 -2.54 -20.74 -11.80
C ASP A 42 -1.38 -20.70 -10.81
N GLU A 43 -0.18 -21.07 -11.27
CA GLU A 43 1.08 -21.06 -10.52
C GLU A 43 1.43 -19.68 -9.96
N LEU A 44 1.11 -18.62 -10.71
CA LEU A 44 1.42 -17.24 -10.35
C LEU A 44 0.34 -16.60 -9.48
N ARG A 45 -0.89 -17.13 -9.49
CA ARG A 45 -2.06 -16.52 -8.81
C ARG A 45 -1.82 -16.27 -7.32
N LYS A 46 -1.15 -17.19 -6.64
CA LYS A 46 -0.83 -17.05 -5.21
C LYS A 46 0.15 -15.91 -4.97
N THR A 47 1.23 -15.86 -5.74
CA THR A 47 2.26 -14.82 -5.64
C THR A 47 1.70 -13.45 -5.97
N ILE A 48 0.94 -13.34 -7.05
CA ILE A 48 0.27 -12.09 -7.46
C ILE A 48 -0.67 -11.60 -6.37
N ALA A 49 -1.56 -12.46 -5.85
CA ALA A 49 -2.50 -12.06 -4.80
C ALA A 49 -1.80 -11.58 -3.52
N HIS A 50 -0.69 -12.21 -3.16
CA HIS A 50 0.09 -11.82 -1.99
C HIS A 50 0.78 -10.46 -2.19
N GLU A 51 1.35 -10.21 -3.36
CA GLU A 51 1.97 -8.92 -3.66
C GLU A 51 0.95 -7.78 -3.76
N VAL A 52 -0.22 -8.04 -4.35
CA VAL A 52 -1.33 -7.07 -4.34
C VAL A 52 -1.76 -6.74 -2.91
N GLU A 53 -1.90 -7.75 -2.05
CA GLU A 53 -2.21 -7.56 -0.63
C GLU A 53 -1.13 -6.73 0.09
N ASN A 54 0.15 -7.01 -0.16
CA ASN A 54 1.26 -6.23 0.39
C ASN A 54 1.17 -4.76 -0.02
N ARG A 55 0.95 -4.48 -1.32
CA ARG A 55 0.83 -3.12 -1.85
C ARG A 55 -0.39 -2.39 -1.29
N MET A 56 -1.54 -3.05 -1.18
CA MET A 56 -2.75 -2.49 -0.55
C MET A 56 -2.55 -2.14 0.93
N ASN A 57 -1.66 -2.87 1.61
CA ASN A 57 -1.28 -2.60 2.99
C ASN A 57 -0.14 -1.55 3.12
N GLY A 58 0.37 -1.03 2.00
CA GLY A 58 1.46 -0.04 1.97
C GLY A 58 2.87 -0.64 2.06
N TYR A 59 3.01 -1.96 1.91
CA TYR A 59 4.31 -2.63 1.86
C TYR A 59 4.84 -2.67 0.43
N GLN A 60 6.12 -2.35 0.27
CA GLN A 60 6.85 -2.52 -0.97
C GLN A 60 7.98 -3.53 -0.77
N ARG A 61 8.09 -4.48 -1.70
CA ARG A 61 9.16 -5.48 -1.69
C ARG A 61 10.50 -4.81 -2.02
N LEU A 62 11.55 -5.21 -1.30
CA LEU A 62 12.93 -4.73 -1.53
C LEU A 62 13.60 -5.39 -2.76
N MET A 63 13.28 -6.67 -3.01
CA MET A 63 13.80 -7.42 -4.15
C MET A 63 12.91 -7.25 -5.39
N ALA A 64 13.54 -7.29 -6.57
CA ALA A 64 12.83 -7.28 -7.83
C ALA A 64 11.88 -8.49 -7.92
N LEU A 65 10.68 -8.22 -8.41
CA LEU A 65 9.68 -9.25 -8.70
C LEU A 65 9.95 -9.81 -10.10
N ASP A 66 9.53 -11.05 -10.33
CA ASP A 66 9.50 -11.60 -11.68
C ASP A 66 8.64 -10.71 -12.59
N LEU A 67 9.08 -10.51 -13.82
CA LEU A 67 8.46 -9.60 -14.78
C LEU A 67 7.01 -9.98 -15.06
N GLU A 68 6.72 -11.28 -15.17
CA GLU A 68 5.35 -11.76 -15.39
C GLU A 68 4.44 -11.43 -14.22
N VAL A 69 4.93 -11.63 -12.99
CA VAL A 69 4.18 -11.32 -11.77
C VAL A 69 3.97 -9.81 -11.64
N ALA A 70 5.01 -9.01 -11.88
CA ALA A 70 4.96 -7.55 -11.81
C ALA A 70 3.90 -6.97 -12.74
N LYS A 71 3.89 -7.41 -14.00
CA LYS A 71 2.89 -7.01 -15.00
C LYS A 71 1.46 -7.22 -14.51
N TRP A 72 1.18 -8.36 -13.89
CA TRP A 72 -0.17 -8.65 -13.40
C TRP A 72 -0.51 -7.90 -12.12
N VAL A 73 0.46 -7.69 -11.23
CA VAL A 73 0.26 -6.85 -10.04
C VAL A 73 -0.09 -5.43 -10.45
N ASP A 74 0.67 -4.84 -11.37
CA ASP A 74 0.43 -3.48 -11.86
C ASP A 74 -0.96 -3.37 -12.52
N HIS A 75 -1.31 -4.32 -13.39
CA HIS A 75 -2.64 -4.36 -14.02
C HIS A 75 -3.80 -4.44 -13.00
N ILE A 76 -3.61 -5.19 -11.91
CA ILE A 76 -4.63 -5.31 -10.86
C ILE A 76 -4.73 -4.02 -10.05
N LEU A 77 -3.60 -3.38 -9.74
CA LEU A 77 -3.58 -2.11 -9.00
C LEU A 77 -4.23 -0.98 -9.80
N GLU A 78 -3.95 -0.86 -11.09
CA GLU A 78 -4.61 0.10 -11.99
C GLU A 78 -6.14 -0.09 -11.96
N LYS A 79 -6.61 -1.33 -12.08
CA LYS A 79 -8.06 -1.62 -11.99
C LYS A 79 -8.66 -1.31 -10.61
N LEU A 80 -7.91 -1.50 -9.54
CA LEU A 80 -8.38 -1.15 -8.18
C LEU A 80 -8.46 0.37 -7.99
N GLU A 81 -7.57 1.13 -8.62
CA GLU A 81 -7.62 2.60 -8.68
C GLU A 81 -8.85 3.07 -9.44
N ASP A 82 -9.09 2.50 -10.62
CA ASP A 82 -10.26 2.82 -11.45
C ASP A 82 -11.60 2.56 -10.75
N GLU A 83 -11.69 1.47 -9.97
CA GLU A 83 -12.90 1.14 -9.19
C GLU A 83 -13.01 1.93 -7.85
N GLY A 84 -12.00 2.72 -7.49
CA GLY A 84 -11.97 3.46 -6.22
C GLY A 84 -11.87 2.56 -4.98
N SER A 85 -11.39 1.33 -5.15
CA SER A 85 -11.32 0.30 -4.11
C SER A 85 -10.04 0.37 -3.27
N LEU A 86 -9.05 1.18 -3.68
CA LEU A 86 -7.82 1.36 -2.93
C LEU A 86 -8.01 2.28 -1.71
N PRO A 87 -7.55 1.87 -0.52
CA PRO A 87 -7.43 2.78 0.60
C PRO A 87 -6.36 3.84 0.28
N PRO A 88 -6.52 5.09 0.77
CA PRO A 88 -5.50 6.12 0.59
C PRO A 88 -4.16 5.65 1.18
N VAL A 89 -3.06 5.87 0.43
CA VAL A 89 -1.71 5.44 0.83
C VAL A 89 -1.35 6.05 2.19
N ARG A 90 -1.31 5.21 3.24
CA ARG A 90 -1.02 5.66 4.62
C ARG A 90 0.47 5.62 4.97
N HIS A 91 1.24 4.83 4.24
CA HIS A 91 2.66 4.62 4.48
C HIS A 91 3.41 4.78 3.17
N HIS A 92 4.09 5.90 3.01
CA HIS A 92 5.13 6.05 2.01
C HIS A 92 6.45 5.86 2.74
N GLU A 93 7.20 4.79 2.46
CA GLU A 93 8.59 4.75 2.90
C GLU A 93 9.32 5.88 2.19
N LEU A 94 9.80 6.85 2.97
CA LEU A 94 10.55 8.00 2.44
C LEU A 94 11.64 7.46 1.53
N LYS A 95 11.56 7.82 0.24
CA LYS A 95 12.64 7.60 -0.73
C LYS A 95 13.90 8.11 -0.04
N ARG A 96 14.86 7.23 0.27
CA ARG A 96 16.16 7.67 0.79
C ARG A 96 16.76 8.54 -0.30
N VAL A 97 16.56 9.85 -0.17
CA VAL A 97 17.35 10.85 -0.88
C VAL A 97 18.78 10.49 -0.51
N SER A 98 19.60 10.22 -1.52
CA SER A 98 21.02 9.95 -1.37
C SER A 98 21.63 11.15 -0.65
N LYS A 99 21.67 11.09 0.69
CA LYS A 99 22.40 12.03 1.53
C LYS A 99 23.86 11.86 1.12
N THR A 100 24.45 12.94 0.61
CA THR A 100 25.87 13.07 0.31
C THR A 100 26.66 12.57 1.51
N SER A 101 27.23 11.37 1.40
CA SER A 101 28.19 10.83 2.35
C SER A 101 29.54 11.44 2.03
N ILE A 102 30.17 12.08 3.02
CA ILE A 102 31.58 12.46 2.96
C ILE A 102 32.28 11.58 4.00
N ASP A 103 33.24 10.78 3.55
CA ASP A 103 34.12 9.94 4.37
C ASP A 103 33.43 9.02 5.39
N GLY A 104 32.27 8.46 5.04
CA GLY A 104 31.59 7.43 5.84
C GLY A 104 30.86 7.95 7.08
N VAL A 105 30.80 9.26 7.27
CA VAL A 105 30.03 9.89 8.36
C VAL A 105 28.68 10.37 7.82
N MET A 106 27.59 9.91 8.45
CA MET A 106 26.25 10.39 8.11
C MET A 106 26.01 11.75 8.75
N PHE A 107 25.84 12.78 7.92
CA PHE A 107 25.40 14.09 8.37
C PHE A 107 23.87 14.13 8.39
N ASP A 108 23.29 14.35 9.57
CA ASP A 108 21.90 14.79 9.66
C ASP A 108 21.88 16.31 9.61
N LYS A 109 21.18 16.85 8.61
CA LYS A 109 21.09 18.30 8.41
C LYS A 109 20.10 18.84 9.45
N ILE A 110 20.60 19.25 10.61
CA ILE A 110 19.79 19.89 11.64
C ILE A 110 19.46 21.30 11.14
N GLU A 111 18.24 21.49 10.66
CA GLU A 111 17.71 22.82 10.39
C GLU A 111 17.40 23.49 11.73
N HIS A 112 18.29 24.38 12.18
CA HIS A 112 17.97 25.27 13.28
C HIS A 112 16.90 26.27 12.81
N LEU A 113 15.65 26.02 13.19
CA LEU A 113 14.63 27.06 13.15
C LEU A 113 15.06 28.18 14.10
N SER A 114 15.58 29.25 13.52
CA SER A 114 15.91 30.48 14.25
C SER A 114 14.62 31.12 14.75
N LEU A 115 14.26 30.83 16.00
CA LEU A 115 13.16 31.48 16.68
C LEU A 115 13.56 32.91 17.10
N LYS A 116 13.56 33.85 16.14
CA LYS A 116 13.68 35.29 16.42
C LYS A 116 12.36 35.95 16.84
N SER A 117 11.35 35.18 17.25
CA SER A 117 10.10 35.74 17.78
C SER A 117 9.42 34.81 18.78
N VAL A 118 10.10 34.51 19.88
CA VAL A 118 9.45 34.06 21.12
C VAL A 118 9.57 35.20 22.14
N SER A 119 8.83 36.28 21.90
CA SER A 119 8.65 37.36 22.88
C SER A 119 7.20 37.84 23.00
N LEU A 120 6.24 37.20 22.32
CA LEU A 120 4.85 37.64 22.32
C LEU A 120 3.83 36.50 22.50
N ALA A 121 4.10 35.51 23.34
CA ALA A 121 3.11 34.48 23.68
C ALA A 121 3.17 33.99 25.14
N LEU A 122 3.84 34.72 26.03
CA LEU A 122 3.90 34.38 27.47
C LEU A 122 3.47 35.54 28.38
N LYS A 123 2.61 36.44 27.87
CA LYS A 123 2.09 37.59 28.63
C LYS A 123 0.57 37.61 28.83
N VAL A 124 -0.16 36.54 28.47
CA VAL A 124 -1.64 36.50 28.57
C VAL A 124 -2.17 35.48 29.60
N LEU A 125 -1.31 34.74 30.31
CA LEU A 125 -1.75 33.78 31.35
C LEU A 125 -1.30 34.14 32.77
N SER A 126 -1.20 35.43 33.12
CA SER A 126 -1.03 35.85 34.54
C SER A 126 -1.94 37.00 35.01
N ARG A 127 -3.05 37.28 34.32
CA ARG A 127 -4.10 38.19 34.83
C ARG A 127 -5.50 37.78 34.40
N CYS A 128 -6.11 36.90 35.19
CA CYS A 128 -7.55 36.79 35.49
C CYS A 128 -7.61 35.91 36.74
N ARG A 129 -7.37 36.50 37.91
CA ARG A 129 -8.36 36.99 38.89
C ARG A 129 -8.95 35.85 39.71
#